data_AF-D5UC49-F1
#
_entry.id   AF-D5UC49-F1
#
_cell.length_a   1.000
_cell.length_b   1.000
_cell.length_c   1.000
_cell.angle_alpha   90.00
_cell.angle_beta   90.00
_cell.angle_gamma   90.00
#
_symmetry.space_group_name_H-M   'P 1'
#
loop_
_entity.id
_entity.type
_entity.pdbx_description
1 polymer ?
#
loop_
_entity_poly.entity_id
_entity_poly.type
_entity_poly.pdbx_seq_one_letter_code
_entity_poly.pdbx_strand_id
1 'polypeptide(L)'
;MQRYALTFRVKPGSQEKVKQLLADYDPPQWRTEDGALLLGTSIFMKDDVVVRFVEVEGNIGRIMAHLSKQPSIQQLERDLDEHLLEPRDMSTPQSARAFFQTAMMEHVTTRVADAEVLAG
;
A
#
# COMPACT_ATOMS: atom_id res chain seq x y z
N MET A 1 -3.42 3.67 16.28
CA MET A 1 -3.00 3.89 14.89
C MET A 1 -1.63 3.31 14.66
N GLN A 2 -1.47 2.47 13.64
CA GLN A 2 -0.20 1.88 13.20
C GLN A 2 0.11 2.35 11.77
N ARG A 3 1.40 2.45 11.45
CA ARG A 3 1.91 2.99 10.19
C ARG A 3 2.82 1.98 9.54
N TYR A 4 2.57 1.72 8.27
CA TYR A 4 3.35 0.76 7.48
C TYR A 4 3.79 1.42 6.18
N ALA A 5 4.97 1.06 5.70
CA ALA A 5 5.46 1.48 4.39
C ALA A 5 5.91 0.25 3.62
N LEU A 6 5.50 0.17 2.35
CA LEU A 6 5.92 -0.85 1.41
C LEU A 6 6.68 -0.18 0.28
N THR A 7 7.76 -0.79 -0.17
CA THR A 7 8.54 -0.32 -1.32
C THR A 7 8.56 -1.36 -2.43
N PHE A 8 8.51 -0.89 -3.67
CA PHE A 8 8.75 -1.72 -4.86
C PHE A 8 9.36 -0.88 -5.96
N ARG A 9 10.03 -1.55 -6.91
CA ARG A 9 10.65 -0.91 -8.07
C ARG A 9 9.83 -1.13 -9.33
N VAL A 10 9.87 -0.15 -10.23
CA VAL A 10 9.19 -0.22 -11.53
C VAL A 10 10.19 -0.27 -12.67
N LYS A 11 9.79 -0.84 -13.80
CA LYS A 11 10.61 -0.92 -15.02
C LYS A 11 10.93 0.50 -15.54
N PRO A 12 12.13 0.73 -16.07
CA PRO A 12 12.45 1.98 -16.75
C PRO A 12 11.43 2.32 -17.84
N GLY A 13 10.97 3.57 -17.88
CA GLY A 13 9.97 4.05 -18.84
C GLY A 13 8.52 3.80 -18.42
N SER A 14 8.26 3.07 -17.33
CA SER A 14 6.90 2.81 -16.83
C SER A 14 6.39 3.84 -15.81
N GLN A 15 7.22 4.78 -15.37
CA GLN A 15 6.94 5.69 -14.26
C GLN A 15 5.63 6.46 -14.42
N GLU A 16 5.43 7.14 -15.55
CA GLU A 16 4.22 7.94 -15.76
C GLU A 16 2.94 7.08 -15.79
N LYS A 17 3.02 5.89 -16.40
CA LYS A 17 1.90 4.96 -16.42
C LYS A 17 1.57 4.45 -15.01
N VAL A 18 2.59 4.11 -14.22
CA VAL A 18 2.40 3.69 -12.82
C VAL A 18 1.81 4.81 -11.97
N LYS A 19 2.26 6.07 -12.14
CA LYS A 19 1.66 7.21 -11.44
C LYS A 19 0.17 7.35 -11.74
N GLN A 20 -0.23 7.23 -13.00
CA GLN A 20 -1.64 7.26 -13.41
C GLN A 20 -2.44 6.13 -12.76
N LEU A 21 -1.95 4.88 -12.86
CA LEU A 21 -2.61 3.73 -12.23
C LEU A 21 -2.81 3.94 -10.71
N LEU A 22 -1.78 4.42 -10.01
CA LEU A 22 -1.83 4.64 -8.56
C LEU A 22 -2.64 5.87 -8.15
N ALA A 23 -2.95 6.80 -9.06
CA ALA A 23 -3.74 8.00 -8.80
C ALA A 23 -5.23 7.81 -9.14
N ASP A 24 -5.54 7.01 -10.17
CA ASP A 24 -6.87 6.98 -10.79
C ASP A 24 -7.74 5.78 -10.38
N TYR A 25 -7.25 4.87 -9.53
CA TYR A 25 -8.02 3.71 -9.12
C TYR A 25 -9.14 4.04 -8.12
N ASP A 26 -10.25 3.32 -8.19
CA ASP A 26 -11.38 3.52 -7.27
C ASP A 26 -10.98 3.22 -5.82
N PRO A 27 -11.26 4.13 -4.87
CA PRO A 27 -10.95 3.92 -3.47
C PRO A 27 -11.57 2.63 -2.92
N PRO A 28 -10.86 1.89 -2.06
CA PRO A 28 -11.39 0.67 -1.47
C PRO A 28 -12.46 0.99 -0.41
N GLN A 29 -13.22 -0.03 -0.04
CA GLN A 29 -13.95 -0.04 1.23
C GLN A 29 -12.95 0.01 2.38
N TRP A 30 -13.01 1.08 3.17
CA TRP A 30 -12.02 1.41 4.20
C TRP A 30 -12.09 0.54 5.45
N ARG A 31 -13.29 0.06 5.80
CA ARG A 31 -13.56 -0.69 7.03
C ARG A 31 -13.80 -2.16 6.72
N THR A 32 -13.20 -3.04 7.51
CA THR A 32 -13.42 -4.48 7.46
C THR A 32 -14.68 -4.87 8.25
N GLU A 33 -15.28 -6.02 7.96
CA GLU A 33 -16.46 -6.52 8.67
C GLU A 33 -16.24 -6.67 10.18
N ASP A 34 -15.00 -6.97 10.59
CA ASP A 34 -14.59 -7.18 11.97
C ASP A 34 -14.04 -5.91 12.65
N GLY A 35 -14.15 -4.75 11.98
CA GLY A 35 -13.94 -3.43 12.59
C GLY A 35 -12.53 -2.83 12.46
N ALA A 36 -11.60 -3.48 11.76
CA ALA A 36 -10.33 -2.83 11.40
C ALA A 36 -10.59 -1.73 10.35
N LEU A 37 -9.81 -0.66 10.39
CA LEU A 37 -9.99 0.53 9.55
C LEU A 37 -8.68 0.93 8.86
N LEU A 38 -8.74 1.09 7.53
CA LEU A 38 -7.73 1.82 6.77
C LEU A 38 -8.02 3.32 6.94
N LEU A 39 -7.12 4.04 7.61
CA LEU A 39 -7.26 5.47 7.89
C LEU A 39 -6.81 6.32 6.71
N GLY A 40 -5.82 5.83 5.95
CA GLY A 40 -5.28 6.55 4.81
C GLY A 40 -4.20 5.77 4.09
N THR A 41 -4.00 6.14 2.82
CA THR A 41 -2.91 5.67 1.98
C THR A 41 -2.24 6.87 1.35
N SER A 42 -0.92 6.96 1.44
CA SER A 42 -0.11 7.94 0.72
C SER A 42 0.90 7.20 -0.13
N ILE A 43 1.08 7.63 -1.37
CA ILE A 43 1.98 6.99 -2.33
C ILE A 43 2.99 8.03 -2.78
N PHE A 44 4.27 7.67 -2.67
CA PHE A 44 5.39 8.48 -3.09
C PHE A 44 6.14 7.75 -4.18
N MET A 45 6.68 8.48 -5.14
CA MET A 45 7.56 7.93 -6.16
C MET A 45 8.78 8.84 -6.33
N LYS A 46 9.97 8.24 -6.35
CA LYS A 46 11.21 8.89 -6.75
C LYS A 46 11.96 7.96 -7.70
N ASP A 47 12.28 8.47 -8.88
CA ASP A 47 12.90 7.70 -9.96
C ASP A 47 12.08 6.44 -10.29
N ASP A 48 12.60 5.24 -10.06
CA ASP A 48 11.92 3.97 -10.24
C ASP A 48 11.43 3.34 -8.93
N VAL A 49 11.55 4.03 -7.80
CA VAL A 49 11.16 3.54 -6.47
C VAL A 49 9.80 4.11 -6.09
N VAL A 50 8.86 3.23 -5.77
CA VAL A 50 7.54 3.57 -5.23
C VAL A 50 7.48 3.19 -3.76
N VAL A 51 7.02 4.11 -2.92
CA VAL A 51 6.72 3.87 -1.50
C VAL A 51 5.24 4.07 -1.26
N ARG A 52 4.55 3.01 -0.83
CA ARG A 52 3.15 3.05 -0.39
C ARG A 52 3.11 3.05 1.14
N PHE A 53 2.69 4.17 1.71
CA PHE A 53 2.48 4.36 3.14
C PHE A 53 1.01 4.17 3.48
N VAL A 54 0.71 3.37 4.51
CA VAL A 54 -0.65 3.12 4.97
C VAL A 54 -0.78 3.35 6.46
N GLU A 55 -1.87 3.98 6.85
CA GLU A 55 -2.26 4.18 8.25
C GLU A 55 -3.46 3.30 8.55
N VAL A 56 -3.37 2.54 9.64
CA VAL A 56 -4.44 1.60 10.02
C VAL A 56 -4.78 1.69 11.49
N GLU A 57 -6.02 1.35 11.80
CA GLU A 57 -6.49 1.02 13.13
C GLU A 57 -6.89 -0.46 13.16
N GLY A 58 -6.35 -1.22 14.12
CA GLY A 58 -6.52 -2.68 14.17
C GLY A 58 -5.39 -3.45 13.49
N ASN A 59 -5.69 -4.68 13.05
CA ASN A 59 -4.69 -5.61 12.53
C ASN A 59 -4.43 -5.43 11.04
N ILE A 60 -3.18 -5.14 10.65
CA ILE A 60 -2.78 -4.94 9.25
C ILE A 60 -3.04 -6.17 8.36
N GLY A 61 -2.87 -7.38 8.87
CA GLY A 61 -3.15 -8.61 8.11
C GLY A 61 -4.61 -8.73 7.71
N ARG A 62 -5.52 -8.28 8.58
CA ARG A 62 -6.97 -8.24 8.27
C ARG A 62 -7.30 -7.16 7.25
N ILE A 63 -6.69 -5.99 7.36
CA ILE A 63 -6.80 -4.93 6.35
C ILE A 63 -6.32 -5.44 4.99
N MET A 64 -5.14 -6.06 4.92
CA MET A 64 -4.59 -6.58 3.66
C MET A 64 -5.46 -7.70 3.07
N ALA A 65 -5.98 -8.61 3.90
CA ALA A 65 -6.89 -9.66 3.45
C ALA A 65 -8.26 -9.12 2.99
N HIS A 66 -8.69 -7.99 3.54
CA HIS A 66 -9.90 -7.28 3.09
C HIS A 66 -9.67 -6.58 1.76
N LEU A 67 -8.58 -5.83 1.63
CA LEU A 67 -8.23 -5.11 0.40
C LEU A 67 -7.99 -6.06 -0.78
N SER A 68 -7.33 -7.20 -0.56
CA SER A 68 -7.02 -8.17 -1.63
C SER A 68 -8.25 -8.80 -2.30
N LYS A 69 -9.42 -8.73 -1.66
CA LYS A 69 -10.69 -9.23 -2.21
C LYS A 69 -11.45 -8.18 -3.01
N GLN A 70 -11.02 -6.92 -3.00
CA GLN A 70 -11.77 -5.83 -3.62
C GLN A 70 -11.46 -5.73 -5.11
N PRO A 71 -12.47 -5.64 -5.99
CA PRO A 71 -12.27 -5.61 -7.44
C PRO A 71 -11.35 -4.48 -7.93
N SER A 72 -11.48 -3.26 -7.38
CA SER A 72 -10.64 -2.12 -7.77
C SER A 72 -9.17 -2.35 -7.42
N ILE A 73 -8.89 -2.93 -6.25
CA ILE A 73 -7.54 -3.27 -5.81
C ILE A 73 -6.96 -4.40 -6.67
N GLN A 74 -7.74 -5.44 -6.96
CA GLN A 74 -7.29 -6.53 -7.82
C GLN A 74 -6.98 -6.06 -9.24
N GLN A 75 -7.78 -5.14 -9.78
CA GLN A 75 -7.54 -4.56 -11.09
C GLN A 75 -6.26 -3.71 -11.09
N LEU A 76 -6.11 -2.82 -10.10
CA LEU A 76 -4.91 -2.03 -9.93
C LEU A 76 -3.65 -2.90 -9.86
N GLU A 77 -3.64 -3.94 -9.03
CA GLU A 77 -2.45 -4.79 -8.87
C GLU A 77 -2.15 -5.58 -10.15
N ARG A 78 -3.16 -6.07 -10.89
CA ARG A 78 -2.95 -6.68 -12.22
C ARG A 78 -2.31 -5.72 -13.22
N ASP A 79 -2.80 -4.49 -13.28
CA ASP A 79 -2.26 -3.48 -14.20
C ASP A 79 -0.83 -3.06 -13.78
N LEU A 80 -0.55 -3.03 -12.47
CA LEU A 80 0.79 -2.73 -11.96
C LEU A 80 1.80 -3.83 -12.28
N ASP A 81 1.42 -5.11 -12.26
CA ASP A 81 2.34 -6.24 -12.41
C ASP A 81 3.14 -6.19 -13.73
N GLU A 82 2.57 -5.65 -14.79
CA GLU A 82 3.26 -5.44 -16.08
C GLU A 82 4.42 -4.44 -15.99
N HIS A 83 4.38 -3.55 -14.99
CA HIS A 83 5.31 -2.43 -14.82
C HIS A 83 6.35 -2.65 -13.72
N LEU A 84 6.30 -3.75 -12.97
CA LEU A 84 7.24 -4.00 -11.86
C LEU A 84 8.60 -4.45 -12.35
N LEU A 85 9.67 -3.93 -11.75
CA LEU A 85 11.02 -4.38 -12.04
C LEU A 85 11.24 -5.81 -11.55
N GLU A 86 10.83 -6.10 -10.31
CA GLU A 86 10.76 -7.44 -9.76
C GLU A 86 9.29 -7.92 -9.78
N PRO A 87 8.99 -9.03 -10.46
CA PRO A 87 7.66 -9.62 -10.40
C PRO A 87 7.28 -9.96 -8.96
N ARG A 88 6.02 -9.71 -8.59
CA ARG A 88 5.47 -10.07 -7.30
C ARG A 88 4.51 -11.22 -7.49
N ASP A 89 4.71 -12.30 -6.76
CA ASP A 89 3.75 -13.39 -6.74
C ASP A 89 2.75 -13.15 -5.60
N MET A 90 1.52 -12.80 -5.99
CA MET A 90 0.38 -12.63 -5.09
C MET A 90 -0.66 -13.76 -5.24
N SER A 91 -0.33 -14.84 -5.96
CA SER A 91 -1.27 -15.90 -6.33
C SER A 91 -1.67 -16.81 -5.15
N THR A 92 -0.84 -16.87 -4.10
CA THR A 92 -1.10 -17.67 -2.90
C THR A 92 -0.89 -16.85 -1.62
N PRO A 93 -1.51 -17.23 -0.49
CA PRO A 93 -1.23 -16.58 0.79
C PRO A 93 0.25 -16.60 1.19
N GLN A 94 0.97 -17.68 0.84
CA GLN A 94 2.38 -17.85 1.14
C GLN A 94 3.26 -16.92 0.30
N SER A 95 3.04 -16.87 -1.01
CA SER A 95 3.79 -15.98 -1.90
C SER A 95 3.51 -14.51 -1.63
N ALA A 96 2.24 -14.16 -1.36
CA ALA A 96 1.86 -12.81 -0.92
C ALA A 96 2.59 -12.42 0.38
N ARG A 97 2.63 -13.32 1.38
CA ARG A 97 3.35 -13.08 2.64
C ARG A 97 4.85 -12.88 2.41
N ALA A 98 5.47 -13.68 1.55
CA ALA A 98 6.88 -13.55 1.22
C ALA A 98 7.17 -12.19 0.57
N PHE A 99 6.33 -11.75 -0.38
CA PHE A 99 6.43 -10.41 -0.95
C PHE A 99 6.26 -9.32 0.11
N PHE A 100 5.25 -9.43 0.97
CA PHE A 100 5.07 -8.45 2.04
C PHE A 100 6.30 -8.36 2.95
N GLN A 101 6.94 -9.49 3.26
CA GLN A 101 8.16 -9.50 4.07
C GLN A 101 9.35 -8.82 3.39
N THR A 102 9.49 -8.93 2.06
CA THR A 102 10.60 -8.31 1.33
C THR A 102 10.34 -6.83 1.03
N ALA A 103 9.09 -6.46 0.80
CA ALA A 103 8.71 -5.09 0.46
C ALA A 103 8.47 -4.19 1.67
N MET A 104 8.19 -4.75 2.84
CA MET A 104 7.94 -3.96 4.06
C MET A 104 9.21 -3.21 4.47
N MET A 105 9.08 -1.90 4.63
CA MET A 105 10.14 -1.08 5.21
C MET A 105 10.08 -1.18 6.73
N GLU A 106 11.25 -1.10 7.37
CA GLU A 106 11.34 -1.03 8.83
C GLU A 106 10.72 0.28 9.33
N HIS A 107 9.74 0.17 10.24
CA HIS A 107 9.24 1.33 10.96
C HIS A 107 10.20 1.65 12.11
N VAL A 108 10.94 2.75 11.98
CA VAL A 108 11.93 3.17 12.99
C VAL A 108 11.28 4.04 14.07
N THR A 109 10.49 5.03 13.67
CA THR A 109 9.80 5.92 14.61
C THR A 109 8.65 6.65 13.95
N THR A 110 7.71 7.13 14.77
CA THR A 110 6.65 8.05 14.38
C THR A 110 6.65 9.21 15.35
N ARG A 111 6.63 10.44 14.82
CA ARG A 111 6.36 11.65 15.59
C ARG A 111 5.13 12.32 15.01
N VAL A 112 4.23 12.75 15.88
CA VAL A 112 3.02 13.48 15.54
C VAL A 112 2.98 14.74 16.40
N ALA A 113 2.51 15.85 15.83
CA ALA A 113 2.27 17.06 16.62
C ALA A 113 1.08 16.81 17.57
N ASP A 114 1.13 17.38 18.77
CA ASP A 114 0.01 17.31 19.70
C ASP A 114 -1.20 18.06 19.14
N ALA A 115 -2.41 17.63 19.53
CA ALA A 115 -3.65 18.21 19.03
C ALA A 115 -3.74 19.73 19.30
N GLU A 116 -3.18 20.19 20.41
CA GLU A 116 -3.10 21.62 20.76
C GLU A 116 -2.25 22.43 19.77
N VAL A 117 -1.18 21.83 19.22
CA VAL A 117 -0.33 22.46 18.20
C VAL A 117 -1.04 22.52 16.85
N LEU A 118 -1.85 21.51 16.51
CA LEU A 118 -2.62 21.47 15.26
C LEU A 118 -3.84 22.40 15.27
N ALA A 119 -4.33 22.77 16.46
CA ALA A 119 -5.44 23.69 16.62
C ALA A 119 -5.03 25.18 16.61
N GLY A 120 -3.71 25.47 16.52
CA GLY A 120 -3.12 26.81 16.52
C GLY A 120 -2.97 27.43 15.14
#